data_AF-A0A4R2IUV0-F1
#
_entry.id   AF-A0A4R2IUV0-F1
#
_cell.length_a   1.000
_cell.length_b   1.000
_cell.length_c   1.000
_cell.angle_alpha   90.00
_cell.angle_beta   90.00
_cell.angle_gamma   90.00
#
_symmetry.space_group_name_H-M   'P 1'
#
loop_
_entity.id
_entity.type
_entity.pdbx_description
1 polymer ?
#
loop_
_entity_poly.entity_id
_entity_poly.type
_entity_poly.pdbx_seq_one_letter_code
_entity_poly.pdbx_strand_id
1 'polypeptide(L)'
;MEARLKSTVSPDVMNAVQLLHKTVQAGGVDPLLLELVHLRASQINGCSPCAFAGVASAKKQGETEERLHSVVTWRETPFFTEPERAALALAEAATRIQDGSTGVTDEIWDAAAAHFDEKQLSAIVLHIAMTNFFNRINHAIREQAGRTW
;
A
#
# COMPACT_ATOMS: atom_id res chain seq x y z
N MET A 1 -20.44 9.10 -10.69
CA MET A 1 -20.07 7.72 -11.07
C MET A 1 -20.81 6.81 -10.10
N GLU A 2 -21.16 5.58 -10.47
CA GLU A 2 -21.80 4.63 -9.54
C GLU A 2 -21.00 3.32 -9.54
N ALA A 3 -20.97 2.65 -8.38
CA ALA A 3 -20.37 1.33 -8.26
C ALA A 3 -21.15 0.31 -9.09
N ARG A 4 -20.42 -0.54 -9.83
CA ARG A 4 -20.95 -1.61 -10.69
C ARG A 4 -21.51 -2.78 -9.88
N LEU A 5 -21.00 -3.01 -8.67
CA LEU A 5 -21.49 -4.01 -7.72
C LEU A 5 -21.88 -3.32 -6.41
N LYS A 6 -23.02 -3.71 -5.83
CA LYS A 6 -23.56 -3.07 -4.60
C LYS A 6 -22.97 -3.65 -3.30
N SER A 7 -22.53 -4.90 -3.31
CA SER A 7 -21.69 -5.56 -2.30
C SER A 7 -21.52 -7.03 -2.69
N THR A 8 -20.33 -7.60 -2.56
CA THR A 8 -20.07 -9.02 -2.86
C THR A 8 -19.14 -9.71 -1.85
N VAL A 9 -18.81 -9.06 -0.74
CA VAL A 9 -17.82 -9.64 0.18
C VAL A 9 -18.52 -10.59 1.15
N SER A 10 -18.25 -11.89 1.00
CA SER A 10 -18.79 -12.90 1.91
C SER A 10 -18.09 -12.82 3.28
N PRO A 11 -18.73 -13.32 4.36
CA PRO A 11 -18.08 -13.44 5.67
C PRO A 11 -16.76 -14.20 5.63
N ASP A 12 -16.64 -15.21 4.77
CA ASP A 12 -15.41 -16.01 4.65
C ASP A 12 -14.25 -15.19 4.06
N VAL A 13 -14.54 -14.35 3.07
CA VAL A 13 -13.54 -13.41 2.51
C VAL A 13 -13.12 -12.40 3.56
N MET A 14 -14.05 -11.87 4.34
CA MET A 14 -13.73 -10.96 5.45
C MET A 14 -12.83 -11.62 6.49
N ASN A 15 -13.13 -12.86 6.88
CA ASN A 15 -12.31 -13.61 7.84
C ASN A 15 -10.88 -13.86 7.30
N ALA A 16 -10.76 -14.22 6.02
CA ALA A 16 -9.46 -14.41 5.38
C ALA A 16 -8.65 -13.10 5.34
N VAL A 17 -9.27 -11.99 4.96
CA VAL A 17 -8.64 -10.66 4.96
C VAL A 17 -8.18 -10.26 6.36
N GLN A 18 -9.00 -10.47 7.39
CA GLN A 18 -8.64 -10.18 8.77
C GLN A 18 -7.43 -11.00 9.23
N LEU A 19 -7.36 -12.27 8.84
CA LEU A 19 -6.20 -13.11 9.15
C LEU A 19 -4.94 -12.57 8.48
N LEU A 20 -4.99 -12.21 7.20
CA LEU A 20 -3.85 -11.61 6.50
C LEU A 20 -3.41 -10.28 7.11
N HIS A 21 -4.35 -9.41 7.49
CA HIS A 21 -4.04 -8.17 8.23
C HIS A 21 -3.35 -8.47 9.56
N LYS A 22 -3.82 -9.45 10.34
CA LYS A 22 -3.15 -9.86 11.58
C LYS A 22 -1.72 -10.34 11.33
N THR A 23 -1.50 -11.09 10.25
CA THR A 23 -0.15 -11.53 9.85
C THR A 23 0.76 -10.35 9.52
N VAL A 24 0.28 -9.36 8.76
CA VAL A 24 1.04 -8.13 8.46
C VAL A 24 1.39 -7.39 9.76
N GLN A 25 0.43 -7.18 10.66
CA GLN A 25 0.65 -6.47 11.92
C GLN A 25 1.62 -7.21 12.86
N ALA A 26 1.53 -8.54 12.90
CA ALA A 26 2.47 -9.36 13.65
C ALA A 26 3.92 -9.22 13.14
N GLY A 27 4.11 -8.71 11.91
CA GLY A 27 5.41 -8.44 11.29
C GLY A 27 6.26 -7.40 12.00
N GLY A 28 5.65 -6.48 12.78
CA GLY A 28 6.39 -5.45 13.53
C GLY A 28 6.93 -4.31 12.65
N VAL A 29 6.27 -4.06 11.52
CA VAL A 29 6.53 -2.88 10.67
C VAL A 29 5.77 -1.69 11.23
N ASP A 30 6.35 -0.50 11.16
CA ASP A 30 5.65 0.74 11.52
C ASP A 30 4.31 0.84 10.75
N PRO A 31 3.17 0.92 11.45
CA PRO A 31 1.87 1.11 10.82
C PRO A 31 1.81 2.30 9.86
N LEU A 32 2.52 3.39 10.16
CA LEU A 32 2.57 4.56 9.31
C LEU A 32 3.28 4.27 7.97
N LEU A 33 4.39 3.52 8.01
CA LEU A 33 5.09 3.08 6.82
C LEU A 33 4.19 2.22 5.91
N LEU A 34 3.39 1.33 6.50
CA LEU A 34 2.43 0.52 5.76
C LEU A 34 1.39 1.40 5.05
N GLU A 35 0.89 2.46 5.70
CA GLU A 35 -0.03 3.41 5.06
C GLU A 35 0.60 4.18 3.89
N LEU A 36 1.88 4.56 3.98
CA LEU A 36 2.59 5.21 2.87
C LEU A 36 2.74 4.27 1.68
N VAL A 37 3.11 3.02 1.95
CA VAL A 37 3.19 1.94 0.95
C VAL A 37 1.81 1.71 0.30
N HIS A 38 0.76 1.63 1.11
CA HIS A 38 -0.62 1.47 0.65
C HIS A 38 -1.07 2.62 -0.25
N LEU A 39 -0.82 3.86 0.19
CA LEU A 39 -1.16 5.06 -0.55
C LEU A 39 -0.42 5.09 -1.89
N ARG A 40 0.89 4.82 -1.90
CA ARG A 40 1.69 4.86 -3.12
C ARG A 40 1.25 3.81 -4.14
N ALA A 41 1.07 2.56 -3.71
CA ALA A 41 0.56 1.50 -4.59
C ALA A 41 -0.84 1.83 -5.13
N SER A 42 -1.72 2.40 -4.29
CA SER A 42 -3.06 2.81 -4.70
C SER A 42 -3.07 3.98 -5.70
N GLN A 43 -2.12 4.91 -5.59
CA GLN A 43 -1.92 5.99 -6.56
C GLN A 43 -1.48 5.43 -7.93
N ILE A 44 -0.53 4.49 -7.96
CA ILE A 44 -0.06 3.84 -9.20
C ILE A 44 -1.20 3.11 -9.89
N ASN A 45 -2.01 2.37 -9.12
CA ASN A 45 -3.14 1.60 -9.65
C ASN A 45 -4.38 2.46 -9.95
N GLY A 46 -4.38 3.75 -9.62
CA GLY A 46 -5.55 4.62 -9.80
C GLY A 46 -6.78 4.19 -9.00
N CYS A 47 -6.61 3.57 -7.82
CA CYS A 47 -7.73 3.21 -6.95
C CYS A 47 -8.10 4.40 -6.05
N SER A 48 -9.05 5.23 -6.48
CA SER A 48 -9.48 6.41 -5.72
C SER A 48 -10.05 6.11 -4.31
N PRO A 49 -10.89 5.08 -4.07
CA PRO A 49 -11.32 4.77 -2.70
C PRO A 49 -10.17 4.28 -1.83
N CYS A 50 -9.23 3.52 -2.39
CA CYS A 50 -8.07 3.03 -1.64
C CYS A 50 -7.15 4.19 -1.26
N ALA A 51 -6.84 5.09 -2.20
CA ALA A 51 -6.06 6.29 -1.91
C ALA A 51 -6.74 7.18 -0.84
N PHE A 52 -8.07 7.34 -0.91
CA PHE A 52 -8.83 8.07 0.11
C PHE A 52 -8.73 7.40 1.49
N ALA A 53 -8.91 6.07 1.56
CA ALA A 53 -8.81 5.31 2.80
C ALA A 53 -7.40 5.39 3.41
N GLY A 54 -6.35 5.25 2.58
CA GLY A 54 -4.96 5.38 3.01
C GLY A 54 -4.64 6.76 3.58
N VAL A 55 -5.06 7.83 2.88
CA VAL A 55 -4.91 9.21 3.40
C VAL A 55 -5.64 9.38 4.73
N ALA A 56 -6.87 8.90 4.84
CA ALA A 56 -7.64 9.01 6.08
C ALA A 56 -7.03 8.19 7.24
N SER A 57 -6.50 7.01 6.96
CA SER A 57 -5.83 6.16 7.95
C SER A 57 -4.51 6.76 8.42
N ALA A 58 -3.65 7.19 7.49
CA ALA A 58 -2.37 7.84 7.82
C ALA A 58 -2.56 9.10 8.67
N LYS A 59 -3.57 9.93 8.36
CA LYS A 59 -3.91 11.11 9.18
C LYS A 59 -4.30 10.73 10.61
N LYS A 60 -5.08 9.66 10.79
CA LYS A 60 -5.45 9.15 12.13
C LYS A 60 -4.22 8.69 12.93
N GLN A 61 -3.16 8.29 12.23
CA GLN A 61 -1.90 7.84 12.82
C GLN A 61 -0.88 8.99 13.00
N GLY A 62 -1.24 10.23 12.66
CA GLY A 62 -0.42 11.42 12.90
C GLY A 62 0.42 11.87 11.71
N GLU A 63 0.19 11.34 10.50
CA GLU A 63 0.89 11.81 9.30
C GLU A 63 0.52 13.24 8.90
N THR A 64 1.44 13.94 8.26
CA THR A 64 1.26 15.34 7.84
C THR A 64 0.70 15.46 6.42
N GLU A 65 -0.06 16.52 6.15
CA GLU A 65 -0.54 16.84 4.80
C GLU A 65 0.63 17.00 3.80
N GLU A 66 1.73 17.61 4.23
CA GLU A 66 2.92 17.83 3.41
C GLU A 66 3.49 16.50 2.90
N ARG A 67 3.67 15.53 3.80
CA ARG A 67 4.16 14.20 3.43
C ARG A 67 3.16 13.46 2.57
N LEU A 68 1.86 13.46 2.91
CA LEU A 68 0.81 12.79 2.14
C LEU A 68 0.72 13.29 0.69
N HIS A 69 0.79 14.61 0.48
CA HIS A 69 0.83 15.19 -0.86
C HIS A 69 2.12 14.85 -1.60
N SER A 70 3.24 14.71 -0.88
CA SER A 70 4.56 14.44 -1.43
C SER A 70 4.83 12.96 -1.74
N VAL A 71 4.00 12.02 -1.25
CA VAL A 71 4.21 10.56 -1.49
C VAL A 71 4.29 10.25 -2.98
N VAL A 72 3.51 10.92 -3.83
CA VAL A 72 3.52 10.65 -5.28
C VAL A 72 4.85 11.05 -5.96
N THR A 73 5.60 11.97 -5.34
CA THR A 73 6.89 12.50 -5.82
C THR A 73 8.04 12.20 -4.86
N TRP A 74 7.91 11.18 -4.01
CA TRP A 74 8.79 10.93 -2.87
C TRP A 74 10.30 10.91 -3.21
N ARG A 75 10.67 10.50 -4.43
CA ARG A 75 12.08 10.44 -4.87
C ARG A 75 12.77 11.79 -4.84
N GLU A 76 12.03 12.86 -5.14
CA GLU A 76 12.55 14.22 -5.29
C GLU A 76 12.26 15.10 -4.06
N THR A 77 11.87 14.51 -2.93
CA THR A 77 11.57 15.25 -1.70
C THR A 77 12.45 14.81 -0.52
N PRO A 78 12.75 15.73 0.42
CA PRO A 78 13.57 15.43 1.60
C PRO A 78 12.75 14.86 2.77
N PHE A 79 11.45 14.62 2.60
CA PHE A 79 10.55 14.35 3.71
C PHE A 79 10.56 12.90 4.21
N PHE A 80 11.11 11.97 3.42
CA PHE A 80 11.08 10.53 3.69
C PHE A 80 12.47 10.02 4.08
N THR A 81 12.52 9.21 5.13
CA THR A 81 13.72 8.54 5.64
C THR A 81 14.20 7.44 4.69
N GLU A 82 15.45 7.00 4.79
CA GLU A 82 15.98 5.91 3.94
C GLU A 82 15.16 4.60 4.02
N PRO A 83 14.73 4.11 5.20
CA PRO A 83 13.82 2.96 5.27
C PRO A 83 12.50 3.18 4.54
N GLU A 84 11.89 4.37 4.66
CA GLU A 84 10.65 4.72 3.95
C GLU A 84 10.86 4.73 2.43
N ARG A 85 11.98 5.31 1.97
CA ARG A 85 12.36 5.36 0.55
C ARG A 85 12.58 3.96 -0.01
N ALA A 86 13.23 3.07 0.74
CA ALA A 86 13.44 1.68 0.33
C ALA A 86 12.10 0.91 0.21
N ALA A 87 11.20 1.07 1.19
CA ALA A 87 9.87 0.46 1.14
C ALA A 87 8.99 1.04 0.01
N LEU A 88 9.06 2.34 -0.26
CA LEU A 88 8.35 2.98 -1.37
C LEU A 88 8.90 2.50 -2.73
N ALA A 89 10.22 2.33 -2.86
CA ALA A 89 10.82 1.74 -4.07
C ALA A 89 10.35 0.31 -4.29
N LEU A 90 10.36 -0.52 -3.23
CA LEU A 90 9.85 -1.88 -3.26
C LEU A 90 8.36 -1.92 -3.63
N ALA A 91 7.55 -1.01 -3.06
CA ALA A 91 6.12 -0.89 -3.36
C ALA A 91 5.85 -0.52 -4.82
N GLU A 92 6.59 0.43 -5.38
CA GLU A 92 6.50 0.79 -6.81
C GLU A 92 6.86 -0.40 -7.70
N ALA A 93 8.00 -1.04 -7.42
CA ALA A 93 8.52 -2.16 -8.21
C ALA A 93 7.59 -3.37 -8.20
N ALA A 94 7.08 -3.76 -7.03
CA ALA A 94 6.18 -4.91 -6.87
C ALA A 94 4.74 -4.62 -7.33
N THR A 95 4.35 -3.35 -7.47
CA THR A 95 3.02 -2.98 -7.99
C THR A 95 2.99 -3.00 -9.52
N ARG A 96 4.08 -2.60 -10.18
CA ARG A 96 4.16 -2.36 -11.64
C ARG A 96 4.46 -3.60 -12.48
N ILE A 97 4.05 -4.80 -12.04
CA ILE A 97 4.37 -6.07 -12.72
C ILE A 97 3.83 -6.11 -14.17
N GLN A 98 2.69 -5.48 -14.45
CA GLN A 98 2.02 -5.58 -15.75
C GLN A 98 2.52 -4.59 -16.82
N ASP A 99 3.31 -3.57 -16.45
CA ASP A 99 3.66 -2.46 -17.37
C ASP A 99 5.02 -2.61 -18.06
N GLY A 100 5.65 -3.78 -17.96
CA GLY A 100 6.97 -4.05 -18.54
C GLY A 100 8.14 -3.51 -17.71
N SER A 101 7.88 -2.99 -16.50
CA SER A 101 8.91 -2.74 -15.50
C SER A 101 9.74 -3.99 -15.22
N THR A 102 11.02 -3.81 -14.89
CA THR A 102 11.91 -4.88 -14.43
C THR A 102 11.46 -5.52 -13.11
N GLY A 103 10.47 -4.93 -12.44
CA GLY A 103 9.96 -5.42 -11.17
C GLY A 103 10.94 -5.17 -10.03
N VAL A 104 10.89 -6.02 -9.01
CA VAL A 104 11.82 -5.96 -7.87
C VAL A 104 13.16 -6.55 -8.31
N THR A 105 14.13 -5.69 -8.60
CA THR A 105 15.51 -6.10 -8.90
C THR A 105 16.27 -6.40 -7.61
N ASP A 106 17.42 -7.06 -7.71
CA ASP A 106 18.29 -7.35 -6.57
C ASP A 106 18.71 -6.06 -5.85
N GLU A 107 18.97 -4.97 -6.57
CA GLU A 107 19.32 -3.69 -5.96
C GLU A 107 18.17 -3.09 -5.12
N ILE A 108 16.93 -3.23 -5.58
CA ILE A 108 15.74 -2.77 -4.84
C ILE A 108 15.52 -3.64 -3.60
N TRP A 109 15.72 -4.96 -3.76
CA TRP A 109 15.59 -5.91 -2.66
C TRP A 109 16.65 -5.66 -1.59
N ASP A 110 17.93 -5.54 -1.98
CA ASP A 110 19.05 -5.32 -1.08
C ASP A 110 18.93 -3.99 -0.34
N ALA A 111 18.44 -2.93 -1.00
CA ALA A 111 18.17 -1.66 -0.35
C ALA A 111 17.10 -1.77 0.74
N ALA A 112 16.04 -2.55 0.52
CA ALA A 112 15.04 -2.82 1.55
C ALA A 112 15.59 -3.71 2.67
N ALA A 113 16.34 -4.76 2.32
CA ALA A 113 16.95 -5.69 3.26
C ALA A 113 18.03 -5.06 4.16
N ALA A 114 18.60 -3.93 3.75
CA ALA A 114 19.48 -3.12 4.60
C ALA A 114 18.75 -2.46 5.79
N HIS A 115 17.42 -2.34 5.75
CA HIS A 115 16.63 -1.63 6.74
C HIS A 115 15.61 -2.50 7.49
N PHE A 116 15.19 -3.61 6.89
CA PHE A 116 14.12 -4.46 7.42
C PHE A 116 14.59 -5.90 7.56
N ASP A 117 14.26 -6.53 8.68
CA ASP A 117 14.51 -7.96 8.85
C ASP A 117 13.55 -8.81 7.97
N GLU A 118 13.82 -10.12 7.89
CA GLU A 118 13.03 -11.04 7.06
C GLU A 118 11.53 -11.01 7.40
N LYS A 119 11.19 -10.85 8.68
CA LYS A 119 9.81 -10.83 9.15
C LYS A 119 9.10 -9.53 8.73
N GLN A 120 9.79 -8.40 8.84
CA GLN A 120 9.31 -7.10 8.39
C GLN A 120 9.18 -7.04 6.87
N LEU A 121 10.17 -7.54 6.12
CA LEU A 121 10.10 -7.65 4.66
C LEU A 121 8.92 -8.50 4.22
N SER A 122 8.71 -9.66 4.85
CA SER A 122 7.56 -10.52 4.55
C SER A 122 6.24 -9.77 4.79
N ALA A 123 6.14 -8.96 5.84
CA ALA A 123 4.95 -8.17 6.12
C ALA A 123 4.75 -7.04 5.10
N ILE A 124 5.82 -6.33 4.70
CA ILE A 124 5.77 -5.29 3.68
C ILE A 124 5.32 -5.87 2.34
N VAL A 125 5.93 -6.97 1.88
CA VAL A 125 5.57 -7.64 0.63
C VAL A 125 4.11 -8.11 0.64
N LEU A 126 3.68 -8.75 1.74
CA LEU A 126 2.29 -9.16 1.90
C LEU A 126 1.34 -7.95 1.88
N HIS A 127 1.70 -6.85 2.54
CA HIS A 127 0.89 -5.64 2.55
C HIS A 127 0.77 -4.98 1.17
N ILE A 128 1.86 -4.97 0.38
CA ILE A 128 1.83 -4.52 -1.03
C ILE A 128 0.89 -5.41 -1.84
N ALA A 129 0.96 -6.74 -1.68
CA ALA A 129 0.09 -7.69 -2.37
C ALA A 129 -1.38 -7.50 -1.99
N MET A 130 -1.69 -7.34 -0.71
CA MET A 130 -3.04 -7.05 -0.23
C MET A 130 -3.59 -5.73 -0.76
N THR A 131 -2.77 -4.69 -0.77
CA THR A 131 -3.14 -3.39 -1.37
C THR A 131 -3.48 -3.57 -2.85
N ASN A 132 -2.64 -4.29 -3.59
CA ASN A 132 -2.85 -4.60 -5.00
C ASN A 132 -4.12 -5.45 -5.25
N PHE A 133 -4.46 -6.37 -4.34
CA PHE A 133 -5.69 -7.14 -4.36
C PHE A 133 -6.93 -6.23 -4.23
N PHE A 134 -6.96 -5.35 -3.23
CA PHE A 134 -8.08 -4.43 -3.04
C PHE A 134 -8.18 -3.37 -4.14
N ASN A 135 -7.04 -2.87 -4.62
CA ASN A 135 -7.01 -1.95 -5.76
C ASN A 135 -7.70 -2.58 -6.98
N ARG A 136 -7.41 -3.86 -7.29
CA ARG A 136 -8.03 -4.58 -8.43
C ARG A 136 -9.54 -4.73 -8.26
N ILE A 137 -10.00 -5.13 -7.07
CA ILE A 137 -11.44 -5.26 -6.78
C ILE A 137 -12.14 -3.92 -6.95
N ASN A 138 -11.69 -2.90 -6.21
CA ASN A 138 -12.35 -1.59 -6.15
C ASN A 138 -12.31 -0.87 -7.51
N HIS A 139 -11.20 -0.97 -8.23
CA HIS A 139 -11.09 -0.42 -9.58
C HIS A 139 -12.05 -1.13 -10.55
N ALA A 140 -12.09 -2.47 -10.55
CA ALA A 140 -12.97 -3.24 -11.43
C ALA A 140 -14.45 -2.90 -11.22
N ILE A 141 -14.86 -2.68 -9.98
CA ILE A 141 -16.25 -2.36 -9.63
C ILE A 141 -16.57 -0.87 -9.66
N ARG A 142 -15.62 0.02 -9.98
CA ARG A 142 -15.80 1.49 -9.91
C ARG A 142 -16.31 1.97 -8.54
N GLU A 143 -15.76 1.38 -7.48
CA GLU A 143 -16.04 1.83 -6.12
C GLU A 143 -15.67 3.32 -5.96
N GLN A 144 -16.47 4.07 -5.20
CA GLN A 144 -16.27 5.51 -5.06
C GLN A 144 -15.49 5.86 -3.81
N ALA A 145 -14.58 6.84 -3.92
CA ALA A 145 -13.95 7.46 -2.77
C ALA A 145 -14.98 8.17 -1.86
N GLY A 146 -14.61 8.38 -0.59
CA GLY A 146 -15.45 9.09 0.38
C GLY A 146 -16.03 8.23 1.50
N ARG A 147 -15.75 6.91 1.49
CA ARG A 147 -16.04 6.01 2.60
C ARG A 147 -14.73 5.43 3.12
N THR A 148 -14.58 5.40 4.44
CA THR A 148 -13.58 4.59 5.13
C THR A 148 -14.27 3.37 5.70
N TRP A 149 -13.73 2.18 5.46
CA TRP A 149 -14.24 0.90 5.97
C TRP A 149 -13.46 0.43 7.19
#